data_AF-A0A7C8LLS4-F1
#
_entry.id   AF-A0A7C8LLS4-F1
#
_cell.length_a   1.000
_cell.length_b   1.000
_cell.length_c   1.000
_cell.angle_alpha   90.00
_cell.angle_beta   90.00
_cell.angle_gamma   90.00
#
_symmetry.space_group_name_H-M   'P 1'
#
loop_
_entity.id
_entity.type
_entity.pdbx_description
1 polymer ?
#
loop_
_entity_poly.entity_id
_entity_poly.type
_entity_poly.pdbx_seq_one_letter_code
_entity_poly.pdbx_strand_id
1 'polypeptide(L)'
;MQALIEKAQVLHEALPYIRRFRGSTFVVKYGGSAMTDSLLREGFARDIVLMHTVGIQPVVVHGGGPQIDRELSRLGIQSRREEGLRITDEPTMEVVERILG
;
A
#
# COMPACT_ATOMS: atom_id res chain seq x y z
N MET A 1 -24.66 -3.54 25.19
CA MET A 1 -23.90 -2.60 26.04
C MET A 1 -22.42 -2.97 26.08
N GLN A 2 -22.08 -4.21 26.41
CA GLN A 2 -20.70 -4.70 26.54
C GLN A 2 -19.77 -4.37 25.35
N ALA A 3 -20.18 -4.67 24.11
CA ALA A 3 -19.38 -4.38 22.92
C ALA A 3 -19.05 -2.88 22.71
N LEU A 4 -19.94 -1.97 23.17
CA LEU A 4 -19.69 -0.53 23.08
C LEU A 4 -18.67 -0.08 24.12
N ILE A 5 -18.71 -0.67 25.31
CA ILE A 5 -17.74 -0.41 26.39
C ILE A 5 -16.35 -0.89 25.95
N GLU A 6 -16.25 -2.09 25.39
CA GLU A 6 -15.00 -2.65 24.85
C GLU A 6 -14.43 -1.75 23.75
N LYS A 7 -15.26 -1.30 22.80
CA LYS A 7 -14.82 -0.38 21.75
C LYS A 7 -14.31 0.96 22.31
N ALA A 8 -14.97 1.49 23.34
CA ALA A 8 -14.54 2.73 24.00
C ALA A 8 -13.21 2.55 24.75
N GLN A 9 -13.01 1.41 25.41
CA GLN A 9 -11.75 1.06 26.09
C GLN A 9 -10.58 0.99 25.10
N VAL A 10 -10.76 0.29 23.97
CA VAL A 10 -9.73 0.20 22.92
C VAL A 10 -9.36 1.58 22.39
N LEU A 11 -10.35 2.45 22.15
CA LEU A 11 -10.07 3.82 21.69
C LEU A 11 -9.34 4.64 22.76
N HIS A 12 -9.71 4.49 24.03
CA HIS A 12 -9.05 5.18 25.14
C HIS A 12 -7.57 4.79 25.26
N GLU A 13 -7.28 3.49 25.14
CA GLU A 13 -5.90 2.96 25.14
C GLU A 13 -5.10 3.40 23.91
N ALA A 14 -5.75 3.66 22.79
CA ALA A 14 -5.11 4.17 21.58
C ALA A 14 -4.78 5.68 21.64
N LEU A 15 -5.47 6.48 22.47
CA LEU A 15 -5.31 7.94 22.53
C LEU A 15 -3.86 8.41 22.77
N PRO A 16 -3.06 7.81 23.68
CA PRO A 16 -1.67 8.20 23.86
C PRO A 16 -0.83 8.07 22.58
N TYR A 17 -1.06 7.01 21.79
CA TYR A 17 -0.36 6.79 20.53
C TYR A 17 -0.78 7.79 19.45
N ILE A 18 -2.09 8.05 19.33
CA ILE A 18 -2.62 9.08 18.41
C ILE A 18 -2.00 10.44 18.72
N ARG A 19 -1.97 10.82 20.01
CA ARG A 19 -1.37 12.09 20.45
C ARG A 19 0.13 12.15 20.14
N ARG A 20 0.85 11.05 20.35
CA ARG A 20 2.30 10.96 20.09
C ARG A 20 2.64 11.19 18.61
N PHE A 21 1.83 10.66 17.69
CA PHE A 21 2.12 10.71 16.25
C PHE A 21 1.36 11.79 15.49
N ARG A 22 0.52 12.58 16.16
CA ARG A 22 -0.19 13.69 15.52
C ARG A 22 0.81 14.67 14.91
N GLY A 23 0.60 15.01 13.64
CA GLY A 23 1.48 15.86 12.84
C GLY A 23 2.74 15.15 12.30
N SER A 24 2.98 13.88 12.65
CA SER A 24 4.11 13.11 12.12
C SER A 24 3.81 12.57 10.72
N THR A 25 4.86 12.45 9.90
CA THR A 25 4.79 11.83 8.57
C THR A 25 5.11 10.34 8.64
N PHE A 26 4.22 9.52 8.08
CA PHE A 26 4.40 8.06 8.03
C PHE A 26 4.54 7.64 6.57
N VAL A 27 5.73 7.16 6.17
CA VAL A 27 5.95 6.62 4.83
C VAL A 27 5.59 5.13 4.83
N VAL A 28 4.54 4.76 4.10
CA VAL A 28 3.97 3.42 4.10
C VAL A 28 4.18 2.77 2.74
N LYS A 29 5.00 1.72 2.71
CA LYS A 29 5.18 0.92 1.49
C LYS A 29 4.02 -0.05 1.32
N TYR A 30 3.21 0.17 0.28
CA TYR A 30 2.11 -0.70 -0.09
C TYR A 30 2.59 -1.78 -1.09
N GLY A 31 2.66 -3.02 -0.60
CA GLY A 31 3.21 -4.15 -1.37
C GLY A 31 2.23 -4.76 -2.37
N GLY A 32 2.76 -5.24 -3.50
CA GLY A 32 1.96 -5.83 -4.58
C GLY A 32 1.07 -7.01 -4.18
N SER A 33 1.49 -7.85 -3.21
CA SER A 33 0.66 -8.97 -2.72
C SER A 33 -0.60 -8.50 -2.00
N ALA A 34 -0.57 -7.33 -1.35
CA ALA A 34 -1.75 -6.75 -0.70
C ALA A 34 -2.65 -6.00 -1.71
N MET A 35 -2.21 -5.80 -2.96
CA MET A 35 -2.98 -5.14 -4.02
C MET A 35 -3.92 -6.10 -4.76
N THR A 36 -3.63 -7.40 -4.74
CA THR A 36 -4.38 -8.42 -5.48
C THR A 36 -5.63 -8.89 -4.75
N ASP A 37 -5.63 -8.84 -3.42
CA ASP A 37 -6.78 -9.18 -2.59
C ASP A 37 -7.63 -7.93 -2.32
N SER A 38 -8.94 -7.99 -2.62
CA SER A 38 -9.85 -6.86 -2.46
C SER A 38 -10.06 -6.48 -0.99
N LEU A 39 -10.13 -7.44 -0.07
CA LEU A 39 -10.33 -7.18 1.35
C LEU A 39 -9.10 -6.51 1.95
N LEU A 40 -7.90 -6.96 1.57
CA LEU A 40 -6.64 -6.32 2.01
C LEU A 40 -6.51 -4.91 1.46
N ARG A 41 -6.90 -4.68 0.20
CA ARG A 41 -6.88 -3.36 -0.42
C ARG A 41 -7.84 -2.38 0.24
N GLU A 42 -9.07 -2.81 0.54
CA GLU A 42 -10.05 -1.99 1.25
C GLU A 42 -9.62 -1.71 2.70
N GLY A 43 -9.09 -2.71 3.39
CA GLY A 43 -8.52 -2.56 4.73
C GLY A 43 -7.39 -1.54 4.77
N PHE A 44 -6.42 -1.66 3.84
CA PHE A 44 -5.31 -0.72 3.73
C PHE A 44 -5.80 0.71 3.48
N ALA A 45 -6.72 0.91 2.53
CA ALA A 45 -7.27 2.23 2.24
C ALA A 45 -7.96 2.84 3.47
N ARG A 46 -8.76 2.03 4.18
CA ARG A 46 -9.43 2.45 5.43
C ARG A 46 -8.42 2.86 6.50
N ASP A 47 -7.32 2.13 6.65
CA ASP A 47 -6.31 2.43 7.66
C ASP A 47 -5.53 3.70 7.33
N ILE A 48 -5.20 3.95 6.06
CA ILE A 48 -4.61 5.22 5.61
C ILE A 48 -5.54 6.40 5.90
N VAL A 49 -6.85 6.26 5.61
CA VAL A 49 -7.85 7.29 5.92
C VAL A 49 -7.96 7.52 7.43
N LEU A 50 -7.95 6.45 8.24
CA LEU A 50 -7.96 6.56 9.70
C LEU A 50 -6.74 7.34 10.21
N MET A 51 -5.53 7.00 9.74
CA MET A 51 -4.30 7.71 10.09
C MET A 51 -4.43 9.20 9.78
N HIS A 52 -4.89 9.54 8.57
CA HIS A 52 -5.11 10.93 8.17
C HIS A 52 -6.13 11.63 9.07
N THR A 53 -7.25 10.96 9.37
CA THR A 53 -8.34 11.49 10.20
C THR A 53 -7.89 11.81 11.62
N VAL A 54 -6.99 11.00 12.20
CA VAL A 54 -6.44 11.23 13.54
C VAL A 54 -5.24 12.19 13.57
N GLY A 55 -4.88 12.76 12.41
CA GLY A 55 -3.87 13.80 12.26
C GLY A 55 -2.45 13.31 11.99
N ILE A 56 -2.27 12.03 11.63
CA ILE A 56 -1.02 11.53 11.04
C ILE A 56 -0.99 11.95 9.55
N GLN A 57 0.18 12.18 8.98
CA GLN A 57 0.36 12.51 7.57
C GLN A 57 0.90 11.30 6.80
N PRO A 58 0.05 10.36 6.35
CA PRO A 58 0.51 9.19 5.62
C PRO A 58 0.99 9.56 4.21
N VAL A 59 2.12 9.01 3.80
CA VAL A 59 2.66 9.04 2.43
C VAL A 59 2.75 7.60 1.94
N VAL A 60 1.99 7.26 0.91
CA VAL A 60 1.95 5.89 0.37
C VAL A 60 2.95 5.75 -0.78
N VAL A 61 3.81 4.74 -0.70
CA VAL A 61 4.70 4.31 -1.79
C VAL A 61 4.23 2.94 -2.25
N HIS A 62 3.76 2.80 -3.49
CA HIS A 62 3.28 1.52 -4.01
C HIS A 62 4.23 0.92 -5.04
N GLY A 63 4.06 -0.38 -5.28
CA GLY A 63 4.63 -1.05 -6.46
C GLY A 63 3.56 -1.31 -7.53
N GLY A 64 3.88 -2.19 -8.47
CA GLY A 64 2.94 -2.65 -9.49
C GLY A 64 3.38 -3.94 -10.18
N GLY A 65 4.23 -4.73 -9.52
CA GLY A 65 4.84 -5.94 -10.10
C GLY A 65 3.85 -6.86 -10.82
N PRO A 66 2.74 -7.29 -10.17
CA PRO A 66 1.74 -8.14 -10.82
C PRO A 66 1.07 -7.50 -12.04
N GLN A 67 0.81 -6.18 -12.01
CA GLN A 67 0.22 -5.43 -13.11
C GLN A 67 1.18 -5.36 -14.29
N ILE A 68 2.46 -5.07 -14.02
CA ILE A 68 3.53 -5.01 -15.03
C ILE A 68 3.72 -6.39 -15.67
N ASP A 69 3.81 -7.45 -14.86
CA ASP A 69 3.99 -8.82 -15.37
C ASP A 69 2.83 -9.26 -16.29
N ARG A 70 1.59 -8.88 -15.96
CA ARG A 70 0.44 -9.14 -16.83
C ARG A 70 0.54 -8.40 -18.16
N GLU A 71 0.95 -7.13 -18.13
CA GLU A 71 1.00 -6.31 -19.33
C GLU A 71 2.17 -6.70 -20.26
N LEU A 72 3.34 -7.02 -19.70
CA LEU A 72 4.45 -7.57 -20.47
C LEU A 72 4.06 -8.88 -21.17
N SER A 73 3.39 -9.77 -20.45
CA SER A 73 2.89 -11.04 -21.01
C SER A 73 1.90 -10.80 -22.15
N ARG A 74 0.98 -9.84 -21.99
CA ARG A 74 0.01 -9.45 -23.04
C ARG A 74 0.69 -8.94 -24.32
N LEU A 75 1.83 -8.27 -24.17
CA LEU A 75 2.62 -7.74 -25.29
C LEU A 75 3.66 -8.73 -25.83
N GLY A 76 3.75 -9.94 -25.27
CA GLY A 76 4.75 -10.95 -25.64
C GLY A 76 6.19 -10.60 -25.23
N ILE A 77 6.36 -9.62 -24.33
CA ILE A 77 7.68 -9.22 -23.81
C ILE A 77 8.07 -10.16 -22.66
N GLN A 78 9.22 -10.83 -22.77
CA GLN A 78 9.68 -11.76 -21.74
C GLN A 78 10.14 -11.02 -20.49
N SER A 79 9.40 -11.22 -19.40
CA SER A 79 9.78 -10.76 -18.06
C SER A 79 10.96 -11.58 -17.54
N ARG A 80 12.11 -10.95 -17.33
CA ARG A 80 13.29 -11.55 -16.70
C ARG A 80 13.55 -10.94 -15.33
N ARG A 81 14.03 -11.78 -14.41
CA ARG A 81 14.41 -11.36 -13.05
C ARG A 81 15.76 -11.93 -12.68
N GLU A 82 16.53 -11.15 -11.96
CA GLU A 82 17.82 -11.52 -11.38
C GLU A 82 17.83 -11.03 -9.94
N GLU A 83 18.10 -11.93 -9.00
CA GLU A 83 18.10 -11.63 -7.55
C GLU A 83 16.81 -10.94 -7.03
N GLY A 84 15.67 -11.27 -7.64
CA GLY A 84 14.37 -10.69 -7.28
C GLY A 84 14.07 -9.33 -7.91
N LEU A 85 15.03 -8.71 -8.59
CA LEU A 85 14.87 -7.47 -9.35
C LEU A 85 14.49 -7.77 -10.80
N ARG A 86 13.70 -6.90 -11.42
CA ARG A 86 13.34 -7.01 -12.84
C ARG A 86 14.48 -6.49 -13.70
N ILE A 87 14.94 -7.29 -14.64
CA ILE A 87 15.81 -6.80 -15.72
C ILE A 87 14.94 -5.93 -16.63
N THR A 88 15.28 -4.64 -16.74
CA THR A 88 14.44 -3.64 -17.39
C THR A 88 15.18 -3.06 -18.59
N ASP A 89 14.90 -3.59 -19.78
CA ASP A 89 15.31 -3.02 -21.06
C ASP A 89 14.33 -1.92 -21.52
N GLU A 90 14.62 -1.28 -22.64
CA GLU A 90 13.83 -0.15 -23.16
C GLU A 90 12.34 -0.48 -23.34
N PRO A 91 11.93 -1.57 -24.02
CA PRO A 91 10.51 -1.94 -24.11
C PRO A 91 9.88 -2.27 -22.75
N THR A 92 10.64 -2.88 -21.83
CA THR A 92 10.16 -3.16 -20.48
C THR A 92 9.93 -1.86 -19.70
N MET A 93 10.81 -0.87 -19.84
CA MET A 93 10.71 0.42 -19.14
C MET A 93 9.47 1.20 -19.57
N GLU A 94 9.15 1.23 -20.87
CA GLU A 94 7.92 1.86 -21.38
C GLU A 94 6.65 1.28 -20.72
N VAL A 95 6.63 -0.05 -20.53
CA VAL A 95 5.51 -0.72 -19.86
C VAL A 95 5.48 -0.40 -18.38
N VAL A 96 6.64 -0.35 -17.71
CA VAL A 96 6.74 -0.01 -16.28
C VAL A 96 6.22 1.41 -16.03
N GLU A 97 6.68 2.39 -16.81
CA GLU A 97 6.30 3.80 -16.68
C GLU A 97 4.79 3.97 -16.85
N ARG A 98 4.20 3.40 -17.90
CA ARG A 98 2.74 3.48 -18.14
C ARG A 98 1.88 2.85 -17.04
N ILE A 99 2.41 1.87 -16.31
CA ILE A 99 1.66 1.19 -15.25
C ILE A 99 1.81 1.87 -13.89
N LEU A 100 2.95 2.53 -13.64
CA LEU A 100 3.27 3.16 -12.36
C LEU A 100 3.07 4.69 -12.35
N GLY A 101 3.05 5.33 -13.52
CA GLY A 101 2.87 6.77 -13.74
C GLY A 101 1.49 7.13 -14.25
#